data_AF-A0A6C0IP02-F1
#
_entry.id   AF-A0A6C0IP02-F1
#
_cell.length_a   1.000
_cell.length_b   1.000
_cell.length_c   1.000
_cell.angle_alpha   90.00
_cell.angle_beta   90.00
_cell.angle_gamma   90.00
#
_symmetry.space_group_name_H-M   'P 1'
#
loop_
_entity.id
_entity.type
_entity.pdbx_description
1 polymer ?
#
loop_
_entity_poly.entity_id
_entity_poly.type
_entity_poly.pdbx_seq_one_letter_code
_entity_poly.pdbx_strand_id
1 'polypeptide(L)'
;MEDINTVQKLSKNFNAIIDIIKKFQKKKISVEKKLIELKEVYKHTLKNNNKKIFLFCLDSCHYQFKSFKMDLDHIEEKKKFIFNRVYCDYYKLYQVILKYLQENEKADTENELQKNAFPVYKDLDTLAEYKLNDVIAIHDIILATVKKLTTKFTKNTDQIDHYYENHKVGFSLSNFLNTLKHENRMLADQIELYVNYVSFFHVSQKAQWKFLLEKLTYFEKDMDDNLSTNHTFSIEDINEKNNDDSDNDDLGNDTILNNSIELISEPTDKPADKPADKPADKPADKPADKPADKPADKPADKPADKPADNTQEPSVPPKKNMSMKLF
;
A
#
# COMPACT_ATOMS: atom_id res chain seq x y z
N MET A 1 1.45 -0.94 -32.51
CA MET A 1 0.28 -1.81 -32.16
C MET A 1 0.50 -2.60 -30.87
N GLU A 2 1.74 -2.97 -30.51
CA GLU A 2 2.05 -3.72 -29.28
C GLU A 2 1.67 -3.01 -27.97
N ASP A 3 1.92 -1.71 -27.82
CA ASP A 3 1.74 -1.02 -26.52
C ASP A 3 0.30 -0.96 -25.98
N ILE A 4 -0.71 -0.97 -26.85
CA ILE A 4 -2.12 -1.00 -26.41
C ILE A 4 -2.41 -2.33 -25.68
N ASN A 5 -1.81 -3.42 -26.16
CA ASN A 5 -1.89 -4.74 -25.52
C ASN A 5 -1.15 -4.74 -24.17
N THR A 6 -0.02 -4.04 -24.08
CA THR A 6 0.75 -3.88 -22.83
C THR A 6 -0.08 -3.21 -21.73
N VAL A 7 -0.73 -2.07 -22.00
CA VAL A 7 -1.58 -1.39 -20.99
C VAL A 7 -2.77 -2.25 -20.57
N GLN A 8 -3.41 -2.96 -21.52
CA GLN A 8 -4.48 -3.91 -21.23
C GLN A 8 -4.01 -5.10 -20.36
N LYS A 9 -2.82 -5.64 -20.64
CA LYS A 9 -2.18 -6.71 -19.86
C LYS A 9 -1.87 -6.27 -18.43
N LEU A 10 -1.39 -5.04 -18.24
CA LEU A 10 -1.17 -4.46 -16.91
C LEU A 10 -2.48 -4.34 -16.13
N SER A 11 -3.51 -3.73 -16.71
CA SER A 11 -4.83 -3.59 -16.09
C SER A 11 -5.45 -4.94 -15.71
N LYS A 12 -5.36 -5.96 -16.59
CA LYS A 12 -5.85 -7.31 -16.30
C LYS A 12 -5.08 -7.99 -15.16
N ASN A 13 -3.77 -7.78 -15.07
CA ASN A 13 -2.96 -8.33 -13.97
C ASN A 13 -3.28 -7.64 -12.63
N PHE A 14 -3.40 -6.31 -12.63
CA PHE A 14 -3.80 -5.54 -11.45
C PHE A 14 -5.16 -5.99 -10.91
N ASN A 15 -6.17 -6.14 -11.76
CA ASN A 15 -7.48 -6.68 -11.37
C ASN A 15 -7.38 -8.07 -10.72
N ALA A 16 -6.52 -8.96 -11.22
CA ALA A 16 -6.28 -10.26 -10.59
C ALA A 16 -5.61 -10.16 -9.21
N ILE A 17 -4.80 -9.13 -8.94
CA ILE A 17 -4.25 -8.83 -7.61
C ILE A 17 -5.35 -8.32 -6.68
N ILE A 18 -6.20 -7.39 -7.16
CA ILE A 18 -7.38 -6.90 -6.43
C ILE A 18 -8.30 -8.06 -6.02
N ASP A 19 -8.49 -9.06 -6.89
CA ASP A 19 -9.30 -10.24 -6.56
C ASP A 19 -8.65 -11.15 -5.50
N ILE A 20 -7.32 -11.23 -5.44
CA ILE A 20 -6.61 -11.91 -4.34
C ILE A 20 -6.84 -11.16 -3.02
N ILE A 21 -6.75 -9.82 -3.03
CA ILE A 21 -7.01 -8.97 -1.85
C ILE A 21 -8.46 -9.14 -1.37
N LYS A 22 -9.44 -9.14 -2.27
CA LYS A 22 -10.87 -9.39 -1.94
C LYS A 22 -11.08 -10.79 -1.36
N LYS A 23 -10.43 -11.82 -1.91
CA LYS A 23 -10.48 -13.20 -1.38
C LYS A 23 -9.88 -13.27 0.03
N PHE A 24 -8.75 -12.62 0.26
CA PHE A 24 -8.15 -12.49 1.59
C PHE A 24 -9.10 -11.81 2.58
N GLN A 25 -9.69 -10.66 2.23
CA GLN A 25 -10.66 -9.96 3.08
C GLN A 25 -11.88 -10.82 3.41
N LYS A 26 -12.46 -11.53 2.43
CA LYS A 26 -13.59 -12.44 2.65
C LYS A 26 -13.23 -13.58 3.61
N LYS A 27 -12.06 -14.21 3.43
CA LYS A 27 -11.57 -15.27 4.30
C LYS A 27 -11.28 -14.75 5.71
N LYS A 28 -10.73 -13.54 5.84
CA LYS A 28 -10.46 -12.90 7.13
C LYS A 28 -11.75 -12.73 7.94
N ILE A 29 -12.82 -12.25 7.30
CA ILE A 29 -14.14 -12.07 7.95
C ILE A 29 -14.72 -13.42 8.42
N SER A 30 -14.51 -14.51 7.66
CA SER A 30 -14.88 -15.88 8.08
C SER A 30 -14.16 -16.28 9.37
N VAL A 31 -12.83 -16.10 9.40
CA VAL A 31 -11.95 -16.41 10.52
C VAL A 31 -12.26 -15.55 11.75
N GLU A 32 -12.45 -14.24 11.57
CA GLU A 32 -12.87 -13.31 12.64
C GLU A 32 -14.20 -13.75 13.26
N LYS A 33 -15.17 -14.19 12.45
CA LYS A 33 -16.46 -14.71 12.93
C LYS A 33 -16.30 -16.00 13.74
N LYS A 34 -15.52 -16.98 13.25
CA LYS A 34 -15.20 -18.22 14.00
C LYS A 34 -14.55 -17.91 15.35
N LEU A 35 -13.62 -16.96 15.39
CA LEU A 35 -12.93 -16.54 16.62
C LEU A 35 -13.87 -15.84 17.61
N ILE A 36 -14.85 -15.06 17.13
CA ILE A 36 -15.91 -14.47 17.96
C ILE A 36 -16.85 -15.56 18.51
N GLU A 37 -17.24 -16.54 17.70
CA GLU A 37 -18.09 -17.66 18.12
C GLU A 37 -17.42 -18.48 19.23
N LEU A 38 -16.14 -18.83 19.08
CA LEU A 38 -15.32 -19.48 20.11
C LEU A 38 -15.30 -18.67 21.43
N LYS A 39 -15.15 -17.33 21.34
CA LYS A 39 -15.14 -16.44 22.49
C LYS A 39 -16.45 -16.44 23.25
N GLU A 40 -17.58 -16.46 22.56
CA GLU A 40 -18.91 -16.49 23.20
C GLU A 40 -19.24 -17.89 23.77
N VAL A 41 -18.81 -18.98 23.13
CA VAL A 41 -18.89 -20.34 23.70
C VAL A 41 -18.11 -20.43 25.01
N TYR A 42 -16.88 -19.92 25.05
CA TYR A 42 -16.08 -19.83 26.28
C TYR A 42 -16.80 -19.03 27.39
N LYS A 43 -17.26 -17.81 27.07
CA LYS A 43 -17.99 -16.95 28.03
C LYS A 43 -19.27 -17.59 28.56
N HIS A 44 -20.06 -18.24 27.70
CA HIS A 44 -21.30 -18.90 28.09
C HIS A 44 -21.02 -20.08 29.03
N THR A 45 -20.04 -20.91 28.68
CA THR A 45 -19.64 -22.06 29.49
C THR A 45 -19.06 -21.63 30.83
N LEU A 46 -18.31 -20.53 30.88
CA LEU A 46 -17.80 -19.92 32.12
C LEU A 46 -18.92 -19.41 33.04
N LYS A 47 -19.92 -18.70 32.49
CA LYS A 47 -21.06 -18.17 33.27
C LYS A 47 -21.93 -19.25 33.91
N ASN A 48 -22.03 -20.41 33.28
CA ASN A 48 -22.90 -21.49 33.72
C ASN A 48 -22.21 -22.47 34.69
N ASN A 49 -20.90 -22.33 34.96
CA ASN A 49 -20.11 -23.29 35.73
C ASN A 49 -19.31 -22.63 36.87
N ASN A 50 -19.77 -22.82 38.11
CA ASN A 50 -19.14 -22.23 39.30
C ASN A 50 -18.18 -23.19 40.06
N LYS A 51 -17.97 -24.42 39.57
CA LYS A 51 -17.08 -25.40 40.23
C LYS A 51 -15.63 -25.19 39.79
N LYS A 52 -14.69 -25.09 40.73
CA LYS A 52 -13.25 -24.88 40.47
C LYS A 52 -12.64 -25.85 39.44
N ILE A 53 -13.07 -27.12 39.44
CA ILE A 53 -12.56 -28.11 38.48
C ILE A 53 -12.97 -27.80 37.03
N PHE A 54 -14.19 -27.29 36.80
CA PHE A 54 -14.62 -26.87 35.46
C PHE A 54 -13.95 -25.56 35.01
N LEU A 55 -13.63 -24.67 35.95
CA LEU A 55 -12.84 -23.47 35.65
C LEU A 55 -11.44 -23.85 35.14
N PHE A 56 -10.77 -24.80 35.82
CA PHE A 56 -9.48 -25.35 35.38
C PHE A 56 -9.56 -25.98 33.97
N CYS A 57 -10.61 -26.77 33.68
CA CYS A 57 -10.80 -27.32 32.33
C CYS A 57 -10.99 -26.23 31.25
N LEU A 58 -11.56 -25.08 31.61
CA LEU A 58 -11.79 -23.96 30.70
C LEU A 58 -10.52 -23.13 30.42
N ASP A 59 -9.45 -23.26 31.22
CA ASP A 59 -8.19 -22.56 30.98
C ASP A 59 -7.55 -22.98 29.64
N SER A 60 -7.69 -24.25 29.23
CA SER A 60 -7.25 -24.73 27.92
C SER A 60 -8.00 -24.06 26.76
N CYS A 61 -9.32 -23.90 26.90
CA CYS A 61 -10.15 -23.16 25.93
C CYS A 61 -9.78 -21.67 25.88
N HIS A 62 -9.48 -21.06 27.03
CA HIS A 62 -9.00 -19.67 27.09
C HIS A 62 -7.64 -19.50 26.40
N TYR A 63 -6.72 -20.44 26.63
CA TYR A 63 -5.41 -20.47 25.98
C TYR A 63 -5.56 -20.58 24.46
N GLN A 64 -6.36 -21.53 23.96
CA GLN A 64 -6.55 -21.72 22.52
C GLN A 64 -7.13 -20.47 21.83
N PHE A 65 -8.17 -19.87 22.42
CA PHE A 65 -8.71 -18.59 21.94
C PHE A 65 -7.64 -17.48 21.91
N LYS A 66 -6.79 -17.41 22.93
CA LYS A 66 -5.73 -16.39 23.01
C LYS A 66 -4.63 -16.62 21.98
N SER A 67 -4.25 -17.88 21.72
CA SER A 67 -3.29 -18.24 20.67
C SER A 67 -3.81 -17.81 19.29
N PHE A 68 -5.00 -18.29 18.91
CA PHE A 68 -5.62 -17.92 17.63
C PHE A 68 -5.80 -16.41 17.47
N LYS A 69 -6.13 -15.69 18.55
CA LYS A 69 -6.19 -14.22 18.48
C LYS A 69 -4.82 -13.62 18.16
N MET A 70 -3.76 -14.08 18.82
CA MET A 70 -2.39 -13.58 18.63
C MET A 70 -1.91 -13.84 17.19
N ASP A 71 -2.18 -15.03 16.65
CA ASP A 71 -1.80 -15.38 15.27
C ASP A 71 -2.57 -14.56 14.22
N LEU A 72 -3.86 -14.30 14.46
CA LEU A 72 -4.65 -13.41 13.62
C LEU A 72 -4.17 -11.95 13.69
N ASP A 73 -3.80 -11.47 14.87
CA ASP A 73 -3.23 -10.13 15.07
C ASP A 73 -1.90 -9.99 14.28
N HIS A 74 -1.01 -11.01 14.32
CA HIS A 74 0.22 -11.05 13.51
C HIS A 74 -0.05 -11.04 11.99
N ILE A 75 -1.07 -11.77 11.51
CA ILE A 75 -1.48 -11.77 10.10
C ILE A 75 -1.99 -10.38 9.68
N GLU A 76 -2.74 -9.68 10.55
CA GLU A 76 -3.24 -8.33 10.28
C GLU A 76 -2.12 -7.28 10.31
N GLU A 77 -1.12 -7.37 11.19
CA GLU A 77 0.07 -6.52 11.13
C GLU A 77 0.85 -6.73 9.83
N LYS A 78 1.06 -7.99 9.42
CA LYS A 78 1.76 -8.29 8.16
C LYS A 78 0.99 -7.78 6.93
N LYS A 79 -0.34 -7.85 6.96
CA LYS A 79 -1.22 -7.22 5.97
C LYS A 79 -1.02 -5.71 5.91
N LYS A 80 -1.01 -5.00 7.05
CA LYS A 80 -0.79 -3.54 7.09
C LYS A 80 0.55 -3.16 6.48
N PHE A 81 1.62 -3.87 6.84
CA PHE A 81 2.95 -3.68 6.29
C PHE A 81 3.01 -3.86 4.76
N ILE A 82 2.41 -4.94 4.24
CA ILE A 82 2.33 -5.19 2.78
C ILE A 82 1.52 -4.09 2.09
N PHE A 83 0.39 -3.68 2.68
CA PHE A 83 -0.49 -2.66 2.11
C PHE A 83 0.16 -1.27 2.09
N ASN A 84 0.88 -0.90 3.15
CA ASN A 84 1.68 0.31 3.24
C ASN A 84 2.72 0.37 2.11
N ARG A 85 3.42 -0.76 1.85
CA ARG A 85 4.37 -0.87 0.74
C ARG A 85 3.71 -0.73 -0.62
N VAL A 86 2.57 -1.39 -0.86
CA VAL A 86 1.77 -1.27 -2.09
C VAL A 86 1.45 0.20 -2.38
N TYR A 87 0.96 0.94 -1.37
CA TYR A 87 0.63 2.35 -1.52
C TYR A 87 1.87 3.21 -1.82
N CYS A 88 2.97 2.98 -1.09
CA CYS A 88 4.26 3.65 -1.30
C CYS A 88 4.74 3.54 -2.76
N ASP A 89 4.72 2.33 -3.33
CA ASP A 89 5.23 2.05 -4.67
C ASP A 89 4.47 2.85 -5.75
N TYR A 90 3.12 2.81 -5.73
CA TYR A 90 2.31 3.58 -6.66
C TYR A 90 2.37 5.08 -6.42
N TYR A 91 2.34 5.54 -5.16
CA TYR A 91 2.41 6.96 -4.82
C TYR A 91 3.73 7.58 -5.29
N LYS A 92 4.88 6.92 -5.05
CA LYS A 92 6.18 7.43 -5.49
C LYS A 92 6.34 7.41 -7.00
N LEU A 93 5.87 6.37 -7.69
CA LEU A 93 5.86 6.35 -9.16
C LEU A 93 4.98 7.46 -9.74
N TYR A 94 3.82 7.71 -9.16
CA TYR A 94 2.94 8.82 -9.55
C TYR A 94 3.65 10.18 -9.40
N GLN A 95 4.36 10.44 -8.29
CA GLN A 95 5.13 11.68 -8.12
C GLN A 95 6.26 11.83 -9.16
N VAL A 96 6.95 10.74 -9.53
CA VAL A 96 7.98 10.74 -10.59
C VAL A 96 7.37 11.09 -11.95
N ILE A 97 6.20 10.51 -12.28
CA ILE A 97 5.47 10.78 -13.52
C ILE A 97 4.96 12.23 -13.56
N LEU A 98 4.41 12.75 -12.45
CA LEU A 98 4.00 14.15 -12.35
C LEU A 98 5.14 15.12 -12.66
N LYS A 99 6.32 14.86 -12.09
CA LYS A 99 7.51 15.70 -12.31
C LYS A 99 7.93 15.68 -13.79
N TYR A 100 8.01 14.50 -14.41
CA TYR A 100 8.33 14.36 -15.82
C TYR A 100 7.36 15.14 -16.73
N LEU A 101 6.05 15.08 -16.43
CA LEU A 101 5.05 15.83 -17.19
C LEU A 101 5.18 17.36 -17.02
N GLN A 102 5.50 17.85 -15.83
CA GLN A 102 5.74 19.28 -15.58
C GLN A 102 6.97 19.81 -16.33
N GLU A 103 8.00 18.98 -16.50
CA GLU A 103 9.24 19.35 -17.19
C GLU A 103 9.10 19.26 -18.73
N ASN A 104 8.23 18.39 -19.26
CA ASN A 104 8.17 18.04 -20.69
C ASN A 104 6.83 18.35 -21.40
N GLU A 105 5.78 18.73 -20.68
CA GLU A 105 4.53 19.23 -21.27
C GLU A 105 4.21 20.64 -20.75
N LYS A 106 3.83 21.56 -21.65
CA LYS A 106 3.49 22.94 -21.26
C LYS A 106 2.22 22.95 -20.40
N ALA A 107 2.35 23.44 -19.16
CA ALA A 107 1.39 23.98 -18.17
C ALA A 107 -0.11 23.58 -18.17
N ASP A 108 -0.78 23.39 -19.30
CA ASP A 108 -2.22 23.11 -19.38
C ASP A 108 -2.62 21.78 -18.70
N THR A 109 -1.66 20.90 -18.42
CA THR A 109 -1.90 19.60 -17.76
C THR A 109 -2.00 19.69 -16.23
N GLU A 110 -1.70 20.83 -15.60
CA GLU A 110 -1.76 20.97 -14.13
C GLU A 110 -3.17 20.80 -13.54
N ASN A 111 -4.23 20.99 -14.34
CA ASN A 111 -5.62 20.79 -13.91
C ASN A 111 -6.12 19.34 -14.07
N GLU A 112 -5.53 18.52 -14.94
CA GLU A 112 -5.98 17.12 -15.14
C GLU A 112 -5.44 16.18 -14.06
N LEU A 113 -4.25 16.47 -13.53
CA LEU A 113 -3.55 15.65 -12.55
C LEU A 113 -3.63 16.29 -11.16
N GLN A 114 -4.78 16.10 -10.50
CA GLN A 114 -5.12 16.70 -9.21
C GLN A 114 -4.03 16.50 -8.14
N LYS A 115 -3.18 17.54 -7.94
CA LYS A 115 -2.09 17.57 -6.94
C LYS A 115 -2.54 17.29 -5.49
N ASN A 116 -3.84 17.35 -5.19
CA ASN A 116 -4.42 17.30 -3.84
C ASN A 116 -5.41 16.12 -3.60
N ALA A 117 -5.48 15.11 -4.48
CA ALA A 117 -6.48 14.05 -4.35
C ALA A 117 -6.14 12.92 -3.34
N PHE A 118 -4.85 12.70 -3.06
CA PHE A 118 -4.39 11.49 -2.35
C PHE A 118 -3.65 11.81 -1.05
N PRO A 119 -3.78 10.96 0.00
CA PRO A 119 -2.98 11.09 1.23
C PRO A 119 -1.48 11.10 0.94
N VAL A 120 -0.74 12.02 1.58
CA VAL A 120 0.72 12.04 1.49
C VAL A 120 1.27 10.78 2.17
N TYR A 121 2.14 10.06 1.45
CA TYR A 121 2.82 8.89 2.02
C TYR A 121 3.76 9.31 3.17
N LYS A 122 3.70 8.58 4.28
CA LYS A 122 4.52 8.78 5.47
C LYS A 122 5.71 7.82 5.48
N ASP A 123 6.89 8.27 5.10
CA ASP A 123 8.09 7.40 5.03
C ASP A 123 8.51 6.74 6.36
N LEU A 124 8.19 7.35 7.51
CA LEU A 124 8.54 6.85 8.84
C LEU A 124 7.47 5.92 9.46
N ASP A 125 6.27 5.86 8.90
CA ASP A 125 5.11 5.14 9.47
C ASP A 125 4.84 3.87 8.65
N THR A 126 5.56 2.80 8.99
CA THR A 126 5.58 1.52 8.24
C THR A 126 4.27 0.74 8.29
N LEU A 127 3.35 1.11 9.18
CA LEU A 127 2.04 0.49 9.35
C LEU A 127 0.88 1.46 9.07
N ALA A 128 1.15 2.65 8.52
CA ALA A 128 0.12 3.61 8.12
C ALA A 128 -0.93 2.96 7.20
N GLU A 129 -2.20 3.15 7.54
CA GLU A 129 -3.33 2.60 6.81
C GLU A 129 -3.79 3.56 5.71
N TYR A 130 -3.73 3.10 4.45
CA TYR A 130 -4.24 3.79 3.27
C TYR A 130 -5.43 3.01 2.68
N LYS A 131 -6.25 3.62 1.82
CA LYS A 131 -7.43 2.95 1.26
C LYS A 131 -7.09 2.23 -0.05
N LEU A 132 -7.74 1.09 -0.30
CA LEU A 132 -7.63 0.36 -1.57
C LEU A 132 -8.12 1.19 -2.76
N ASN A 133 -9.15 2.02 -2.57
CA ASN A 133 -9.66 2.91 -3.60
C ASN A 133 -8.62 3.94 -4.05
N ASP A 134 -7.79 4.44 -3.12
CA ASP A 134 -6.73 5.40 -3.42
C ASP A 134 -5.64 4.73 -4.28
N VAL A 135 -5.24 3.48 -3.95
CA VAL A 135 -4.30 2.67 -4.75
C VAL A 135 -4.84 2.44 -6.16
N ILE A 136 -6.11 2.06 -6.30
CA ILE A 136 -6.76 1.83 -7.60
C ILE A 136 -6.76 3.13 -8.44
N ALA A 137 -7.17 4.24 -7.85
CA ALA A 137 -7.21 5.54 -8.54
C ALA A 137 -5.82 6.00 -8.99
N ILE A 138 -4.77 5.84 -8.15
CA ILE A 138 -3.39 6.16 -8.54
C ILE A 138 -2.92 5.26 -9.68
N HIS A 139 -3.17 3.94 -9.62
CA HIS A 139 -2.84 3.00 -10.69
C HIS A 139 -3.52 3.39 -12.02
N ASP A 140 -4.81 3.73 -11.99
CA ASP A 140 -5.58 4.08 -13.18
C ASP A 140 -5.10 5.39 -13.82
N ILE A 141 -4.70 6.37 -13.00
CA ILE A 141 -4.04 7.61 -13.46
C ILE A 141 -2.68 7.31 -14.12
N ILE A 142 -1.89 6.40 -13.53
CA ILE A 142 -0.60 5.97 -14.12
C ILE A 142 -0.83 5.30 -15.48
N LEU A 143 -1.79 4.37 -15.60
CA LEU A 143 -2.09 3.71 -16.88
C LEU A 143 -2.67 4.68 -17.93
N ALA A 144 -3.52 5.62 -17.52
CA ALA A 144 -4.03 6.67 -18.40
C ALA A 144 -2.88 7.56 -18.93
N THR A 145 -1.93 7.91 -18.06
CA THR A 145 -0.75 8.69 -18.43
C THR A 145 0.16 7.94 -19.39
N VAL A 146 0.49 6.67 -19.10
CA VAL A 146 1.27 5.81 -20.01
C VAL A 146 0.60 5.74 -21.38
N LYS A 147 -0.73 5.53 -21.43
CA LYS A 147 -1.50 5.51 -22.68
C LYS A 147 -1.45 6.85 -23.44
N LYS A 148 -1.52 8.00 -22.74
CA LYS A 148 -1.34 9.34 -23.34
C LYS A 148 0.04 9.48 -23.99
N LEU A 149 1.10 9.09 -23.28
CA LEU A 149 2.48 9.13 -23.76
C LEU A 149 2.69 8.19 -24.96
N THR A 150 2.18 6.95 -24.92
CA THR A 150 2.19 6.03 -26.08
C THR A 150 1.49 6.61 -27.31
N THR A 151 0.37 7.32 -27.11
CA THR A 151 -0.38 7.94 -28.21
C THR A 151 0.42 9.09 -28.83
N LYS A 152 1.11 9.89 -27.99
CA LYS A 152 2.05 10.95 -28.42
C LYS A 152 3.25 10.36 -29.19
N PHE A 153 3.86 9.29 -28.68
CA PHE A 153 4.94 8.57 -29.36
C PHE A 153 4.52 8.07 -30.75
N THR A 154 3.35 7.44 -30.85
CA THR A 154 2.81 6.92 -32.14
C THR A 154 2.63 8.07 -33.14
N LYS A 155 1.96 9.14 -32.73
CA LYS A 155 1.74 10.33 -33.57
C LYS A 155 3.06 10.97 -34.04
N ASN A 156 4.06 11.04 -33.18
CA ASN A 156 5.38 11.56 -33.53
C ASN A 156 6.08 10.66 -34.56
N THR A 157 5.96 9.33 -34.43
CA THR A 157 6.46 8.36 -35.41
C THR A 157 5.78 8.56 -36.77
N ASP A 158 4.44 8.61 -36.81
CA ASP A 158 3.67 8.84 -38.02
C ASP A 158 4.07 10.16 -38.72
N GLN A 159 4.37 11.21 -37.94
CA GLN A 159 4.87 12.49 -38.45
C GLN A 159 6.28 12.39 -39.05
N ILE A 160 7.19 11.66 -38.39
CA ILE A 160 8.55 11.42 -38.89
C ILE A 160 8.51 10.63 -40.20
N ASP A 161 7.69 9.59 -40.28
CA ASP A 161 7.55 8.75 -41.48
C ASP A 161 6.94 9.55 -42.64
N HIS A 162 5.91 10.37 -42.38
CA HIS A 162 5.35 11.31 -43.35
C HIS A 162 6.39 12.30 -43.91
N TYR A 163 7.38 12.73 -43.11
CA TYR A 163 8.48 13.55 -43.63
C TYR A 163 9.35 12.77 -44.62
N TYR A 164 9.66 11.50 -44.36
CA TYR A 164 10.44 10.66 -45.27
C TYR A 164 9.70 10.34 -46.58
N GLU A 165 8.38 10.15 -46.54
CA GLU A 165 7.59 9.83 -47.74
C GLU A 165 7.33 11.05 -48.63
N ASN A 166 6.92 12.18 -48.06
CA ASN A 166 6.38 13.31 -48.83
C ASN A 166 7.35 14.47 -49.07
N HIS A 167 8.52 14.48 -48.43
CA HIS A 167 9.54 15.51 -48.63
C HIS A 167 10.78 14.88 -49.26
N LYS A 168 11.48 15.62 -50.13
CA LYS A 168 12.84 15.24 -50.54
C LYS A 168 13.79 15.45 -49.37
N VAL A 169 13.85 14.46 -48.46
CA VAL A 169 14.74 14.41 -47.29
C VAL A 169 16.19 14.25 -47.75
N GLY A 170 16.73 15.33 -48.30
CA GLY A 170 18.16 15.51 -48.53
C GLY A 170 18.87 16.03 -47.30
N PHE A 171 20.11 16.47 -47.52
CA PHE A 171 21.01 17.03 -46.51
C PHE A 171 20.34 18.06 -45.57
N SER A 172 19.47 18.92 -46.13
CA SER A 172 18.84 20.05 -45.44
C SER A 172 17.93 19.68 -44.26
N LEU A 173 17.25 18.51 -44.31
CA LEU A 173 16.27 18.11 -43.29
C LEU A 173 16.76 16.93 -42.43
N SER A 174 17.88 16.30 -42.81
CA SER A 174 18.42 15.13 -42.11
C SER A 174 18.73 15.40 -40.64
N ASN A 175 19.36 16.54 -40.31
CA ASN A 175 19.67 16.88 -38.92
C ASN A 175 18.41 17.07 -38.07
N PHE A 176 17.38 17.73 -38.62
CA PHE A 176 16.09 17.94 -37.95
C PHE A 176 15.36 16.62 -37.67
N LEU A 177 15.30 15.72 -38.65
CA LEU A 177 14.66 14.40 -38.47
C LEU A 177 15.45 13.50 -37.52
N ASN A 178 16.78 13.57 -37.51
CA ASN A 178 17.61 12.88 -36.53
C ASN A 178 17.30 13.38 -35.10
N THR A 179 17.10 14.69 -34.90
CA THR A 179 16.70 15.26 -33.61
C THR A 179 15.30 14.80 -33.19
N LEU A 180 14.29 14.92 -34.06
CA LEU A 180 12.93 14.43 -33.76
C LEU A 180 12.91 12.93 -33.42
N LYS A 181 13.69 12.12 -34.16
CA LYS A 181 13.82 10.68 -33.91
C LYS A 181 14.53 10.38 -32.59
N HIS A 182 15.49 11.21 -32.18
CA HIS A 182 16.13 11.11 -30.87
C HIS A 182 15.14 11.46 -29.74
N GLU A 183 14.44 12.59 -29.83
CA GLU A 183 13.41 12.99 -28.85
C GLU A 183 12.31 11.92 -28.72
N ASN A 184 11.83 11.37 -29.84
CA ASN A 184 10.81 10.35 -29.81
C ASN A 184 11.32 9.01 -29.24
N ARG A 185 12.62 8.70 -29.38
CA ARG A 185 13.23 7.55 -28.68
C ARG A 185 13.32 7.80 -27.17
N MET A 186 13.74 8.98 -26.73
CA MET A 186 13.76 9.32 -25.30
C MET A 186 12.36 9.20 -24.66
N LEU A 187 11.30 9.56 -25.40
CA LEU A 187 9.92 9.33 -24.98
C LEU A 187 9.58 7.83 -24.89
N ALA A 188 10.01 7.01 -25.85
CA ALA A 188 9.81 5.56 -25.83
C ALA A 188 10.51 4.89 -24.63
N ASP A 189 11.79 5.21 -24.41
CA ASP A 189 12.59 4.69 -23.30
C ASP A 189 11.95 5.07 -21.94
N GLN A 190 11.37 6.27 -21.84
CA GLN A 190 10.66 6.73 -20.64
C GLN A 190 9.32 5.99 -20.41
N ILE A 191 8.58 5.68 -21.48
CA ILE A 191 7.36 4.85 -21.43
C ILE A 191 7.71 3.43 -20.97
N GLU A 192 8.75 2.83 -21.55
CA GLU A 192 9.22 1.49 -21.19
C GLU A 192 9.61 1.42 -19.71
N LEU A 193 10.34 2.42 -19.20
CA LEU A 193 10.72 2.51 -17.80
C LEU A 193 9.48 2.50 -16.86
N TYR A 194 8.43 3.26 -17.18
CA TYR A 194 7.18 3.26 -16.39
C TYR A 194 6.45 1.91 -16.47
N VAL A 195 6.37 1.30 -17.65
CA VAL A 195 5.80 -0.05 -17.84
C VAL A 195 6.56 -1.09 -17.02
N ASN A 196 7.89 -0.99 -16.96
CA ASN A 196 8.75 -1.89 -16.19
C ASN A 196 8.55 -1.73 -14.68
N TYR A 197 8.43 -0.49 -14.17
CA TYR A 197 8.08 -0.27 -12.75
C TYR A 197 6.72 -0.88 -12.38
N VAL A 198 5.67 -0.61 -13.15
CA VAL A 198 4.33 -1.17 -12.88
C VAL A 198 4.33 -2.70 -13.01
N SER A 199 5.08 -3.25 -13.98
CA SER A 199 5.25 -4.71 -14.12
C SER A 199 5.91 -5.33 -12.89
N PHE A 200 6.99 -4.74 -12.40
CA PHE A 200 7.66 -5.18 -11.17
C PHE A 200 6.75 -5.10 -9.95
N PHE A 201 6.00 -4.00 -9.80
CA PHE A 201 4.99 -3.86 -8.73
C PHE A 201 3.97 -4.99 -8.79
N HIS A 202 3.44 -5.32 -9.97
CA HIS A 202 2.48 -6.41 -10.13
C HIS A 202 3.07 -7.78 -9.74
N VAL A 203 4.31 -8.09 -10.13
CA VAL A 203 4.97 -9.35 -9.74
C VAL A 203 5.17 -9.42 -8.22
N SER A 204 5.76 -8.38 -7.63
CA SER A 204 6.07 -8.30 -6.19
C SER A 204 4.80 -8.40 -5.33
N GLN A 205 3.80 -7.56 -5.62
CA GLN A 205 2.56 -7.50 -4.85
C GLN A 205 1.77 -8.82 -4.96
N LYS A 206 1.71 -9.42 -6.15
CA LYS A 206 1.04 -10.71 -6.36
C LYS A 206 1.67 -11.84 -5.54
N ALA A 207 3.00 -11.88 -5.41
CA ALA A 207 3.70 -12.83 -4.56
C ALA A 207 3.37 -12.60 -3.07
N GLN A 208 3.49 -11.36 -2.59
CA GLN A 208 3.23 -11.00 -1.20
C GLN A 208 1.78 -11.30 -0.77
N TRP A 209 0.78 -10.95 -1.60
CA TRP A 209 -0.63 -11.21 -1.31
C TRP A 209 -1.02 -12.69 -1.39
N LYS A 210 -0.41 -13.47 -2.30
CA LYS A 210 -0.58 -14.93 -2.33
C LYS A 210 -0.08 -15.59 -1.05
N PHE A 211 1.17 -15.31 -0.68
CA PHE A 211 1.80 -15.86 0.53
C PHE A 211 0.99 -15.53 1.80
N LEU A 212 0.46 -14.30 1.91
CA LEU A 212 -0.39 -13.90 3.02
C LEU A 212 -1.76 -14.61 3.01
N LEU A 213 -2.35 -14.84 1.83
CA LEU A 213 -3.59 -15.61 1.67
C LEU A 213 -3.40 -17.10 1.98
N GLU A 214 -2.25 -17.68 1.60
CA GLU A 214 -1.87 -19.05 1.93
C GLU A 214 -1.71 -19.21 3.45
N LYS A 215 -1.01 -18.29 4.12
CA LYS A 215 -0.93 -18.26 5.60
C LYS A 215 -2.30 -18.17 6.28
N LEU A 216 -3.17 -17.27 5.82
CA LEU A 216 -4.53 -17.17 6.37
C LEU A 216 -5.38 -18.43 6.08
N THR A 217 -5.12 -19.12 4.97
CA THR A 217 -5.81 -20.38 4.62
C THR A 217 -5.34 -21.54 5.47
N TYR A 218 -4.04 -21.64 5.74
CA TYR A 218 -3.48 -22.58 6.70
C TYR A 218 -4.02 -22.32 8.11
N PHE A 219 -4.03 -21.06 8.55
CA PHE A 219 -4.58 -20.67 9.85
C PHE A 219 -6.09 -20.99 9.98
N GLU A 220 -6.90 -20.76 8.94
CA GLU A 220 -8.30 -21.18 8.96
C GLU A 220 -8.45 -22.70 9.07
N LYS A 221 -7.59 -23.47 8.39
CA LYS A 221 -7.58 -24.93 8.49
C LYS A 221 -7.18 -25.40 9.89
N ASP A 222 -6.11 -24.85 10.46
CA ASP A 222 -5.67 -25.17 11.82
C ASP A 222 -6.75 -24.84 12.86
N MET A 223 -7.42 -23.70 12.73
CA MET A 223 -8.62 -23.40 13.54
C MET A 223 -9.72 -24.45 13.36
N ASP A 224 -10.03 -24.85 12.13
CA ASP A 224 -11.08 -25.84 11.87
C ASP A 224 -10.69 -27.24 12.41
N ASP A 225 -9.45 -27.67 12.25
CA ASP A 225 -8.93 -28.96 12.74
C ASP A 225 -8.97 -29.02 14.28
N ASN A 226 -8.63 -27.92 14.98
CA ASN A 226 -8.69 -27.82 16.45
C ASN A 226 -10.11 -27.60 17.03
N LEU A 227 -11.07 -27.13 16.22
CA LEU A 227 -12.44 -26.81 16.68
C LEU A 227 -13.50 -27.83 16.24
N SER A 228 -13.25 -28.58 15.17
CA SER A 228 -14.24 -29.48 14.56
C SER A 228 -14.18 -30.92 15.09
N THR A 229 -13.19 -31.25 15.92
CA THR A 229 -13.12 -32.55 16.60
C THR A 229 -14.20 -32.64 17.67
N ASN A 230 -15.32 -33.31 17.35
CA ASN A 230 -16.24 -33.90 18.34
C ASN A 230 -15.60 -35.11 19.06
N HIS A 231 -14.30 -35.00 19.39
CA HIS A 231 -13.46 -36.02 19.98
C HIS A 231 -12.97 -35.51 21.33
N THR A 232 -13.24 -36.26 22.40
CA THR A 232 -12.62 -36.02 23.70
C THR A 232 -11.28 -36.72 23.72
N PHE A 233 -10.19 -35.95 23.83
CA PHE A 233 -8.86 -36.53 23.99
C PHE A 233 -8.75 -37.34 25.29
N SER A 234 -8.24 -38.56 25.19
CA SER A 234 -8.05 -39.48 26.32
C SER A 234 -6.64 -40.09 26.29
N ILE A 235 -6.37 -41.07 27.17
CA ILE A 235 -5.03 -41.69 27.27
C ILE A 235 -4.70 -42.50 26.01
N GLU A 236 -5.72 -43.02 25.33
CA GLU A 236 -5.63 -43.80 24.10
C GLU A 236 -5.15 -42.99 22.88
N ASP A 237 -5.26 -41.65 22.92
CA ASP A 237 -4.73 -40.76 21.87
C ASP A 237 -3.24 -40.44 22.04
N ILE A 238 -2.65 -40.79 23.19
CA ILE A 238 -1.22 -40.62 23.44
C ILE A 238 -0.49 -41.74 22.69
N ASN A 239 -0.17 -41.46 21.42
CA ASN A 239 0.71 -42.32 20.65
C ASN A 239 2.07 -42.48 21.35
N GLU A 240 2.25 -43.60 22.04
CA GLU A 240 3.57 -44.13 22.39
C GLU A 240 4.30 -44.47 21.09
N LYS A 241 5.00 -43.48 20.52
CA LYS A 241 6.00 -43.73 19.48
C LYS A 241 7.13 -44.55 20.09
N ASN A 242 7.04 -45.87 19.95
CA ASN A 242 8.23 -46.70 19.87
C ASN A 242 9.09 -46.13 18.73
N ASN A 243 10.35 -45.78 19.04
CA ASN A 243 11.29 -45.21 18.08
C ASN A 243 11.91 -46.30 17.20
N ASP A 244 11.08 -47.10 16.54
CA ASP A 244 11.46 -48.03 15.46
C ASP A 244 10.22 -48.31 14.61
N ASP A 245 10.11 -47.60 13.48
CA ASP A 245 10.43 -48.24 12.20
C ASP A 245 10.53 -47.18 11.09
N SER A 246 11.62 -47.26 10.34
CA SER A 246 11.69 -46.69 8.99
C SER A 246 10.79 -47.53 8.09
N ASP A 247 9.90 -46.90 7.32
CA ASP A 247 10.05 -46.94 5.85
C ASP A 247 9.01 -46.11 5.11
N ASN A 248 9.52 -45.25 4.23
CA ASN A 248 8.95 -44.89 2.93
C ASN A 248 7.46 -44.54 2.84
N ASP A 249 7.10 -43.32 3.27
CA ASP A 249 6.05 -42.56 2.60
C ASP A 249 6.65 -41.39 1.81
N ASP A 250 6.30 -41.37 0.52
CA ASP A 250 6.78 -40.47 -0.53
C ASP A 250 6.53 -38.97 -0.20
N LEU A 251 7.59 -38.24 0.16
CA LEU A 251 7.57 -36.77 0.27
C LEU A 251 7.62 -36.09 -1.13
N GLY A 252 6.72 -36.50 -2.01
CA GLY A 252 6.59 -36.03 -3.37
C GLY A 252 5.98 -34.62 -3.50
N ASN A 253 6.70 -33.58 -3.07
CA ASN A 253 6.77 -32.27 -3.75
C ASN A 253 7.67 -31.22 -3.04
N ASP A 254 8.98 -31.49 -2.98
CA ASP A 254 9.99 -30.48 -2.63
C ASP A 254 10.20 -29.45 -3.76
N THR A 255 9.19 -28.62 -4.00
CA THR A 255 9.26 -27.47 -4.93
C THR A 255 8.71 -26.17 -4.31
N ILE A 256 7.99 -26.24 -3.19
CA ILE A 256 7.50 -25.07 -2.44
C ILE A 256 8.11 -25.00 -1.03
N LEU A 257 9.40 -25.29 -0.91
CA LEU A 257 10.19 -24.95 0.28
C LEU A 257 11.55 -24.35 -0.10
N ASN A 258 12.26 -24.97 -1.05
CA ASN A 258 13.55 -24.49 -1.57
C ASN A 258 13.51 -23.02 -2.06
N ASN A 259 12.44 -22.61 -2.75
CA ASN A 259 12.29 -21.24 -3.24
C ASN A 259 12.00 -20.19 -2.13
N SER A 260 11.83 -20.60 -0.87
CA SER A 260 11.75 -19.71 0.29
C SER A 260 13.03 -19.65 1.12
N ILE A 261 13.95 -20.61 0.94
CA ILE A 261 15.18 -20.74 1.72
C ILE A 261 16.36 -20.00 1.05
N GLU A 262 16.42 -19.95 -0.30
CA GLU A 262 17.47 -19.20 -1.02
C GLU A 262 17.48 -17.68 -0.74
N LEU A 263 16.36 -17.11 -0.29
CA LEU A 263 16.26 -15.69 0.10
C LEU A 263 16.83 -15.38 1.50
N ILE A 264 17.42 -16.37 2.18
CA ILE A 264 18.11 -16.20 3.48
C ILE A 264 19.64 -16.26 3.28
N SER A 265 20.12 -15.84 2.12
CA SER A 265 21.55 -15.73 1.79
C SER A 265 22.17 -14.47 2.42
N GLU A 266 22.83 -14.68 3.55
CA GLU A 266 23.84 -13.86 4.24
C GLU A 266 23.51 -12.40 4.64
N PRO A 267 23.72 -12.02 5.92
CA PRO A 267 23.97 -10.62 6.26
C PRO A 267 25.38 -10.25 5.75
N THR A 268 25.45 -9.35 4.77
CA THR A 268 26.73 -8.81 4.27
C THR A 268 27.31 -7.76 5.22
N ASP A 269 27.72 -8.22 6.41
CA ASP A 269 28.50 -7.41 7.36
C ASP A 269 29.93 -7.18 6.83
N LYS A 270 30.07 -6.14 6.00
CA LYS A 270 31.35 -5.44 5.79
C LYS A 270 31.20 -4.00 6.30
N PRO A 271 31.85 -3.63 7.42
CA PRO A 271 31.95 -2.22 7.79
C PRO A 271 32.85 -1.50 6.79
N ALA A 272 32.23 -0.75 5.87
CA ALA A 272 32.95 0.08 4.91
C ALA A 272 33.45 1.36 5.58
N ASP A 273 34.78 1.46 5.66
CA ASP A 273 35.64 2.63 5.76
C ASP A 273 35.40 3.74 6.81
N LYS A 274 36.53 4.11 7.42
CA LYS A 274 36.69 5.24 8.34
C LYS A 274 36.32 6.56 7.66
N PRO A 275 35.66 7.50 8.37
CA PRO A 275 35.84 8.91 8.09
C PRO A 275 37.28 9.29 8.45
N ALA A 276 38.12 9.49 7.44
CA ALA A 276 39.42 10.09 7.61
C ALA A 276 39.30 11.61 7.45
N ASP A 277 39.00 12.30 8.55
CA ASP A 277 39.22 13.75 8.64
C ASP A 277 39.92 14.12 9.94
N LYS A 278 40.97 14.94 9.82
CA LYS A 278 41.81 15.37 10.94
C LYS A 278 41.12 16.47 11.74
N PRO A 279 41.28 16.53 13.08
CA PRO A 279 41.03 17.76 13.81
C PRO A 279 42.11 18.79 13.47
N ALA A 280 41.73 19.89 12.84
CA ALA A 280 42.57 21.08 12.73
C ALA A 280 42.27 22.04 13.89
N ASP A 281 43.29 22.26 14.70
CA ASP A 281 43.58 23.42 15.56
C ASP A 281 42.48 24.18 16.32
N LYS A 282 42.63 24.16 17.64
CA LYS A 282 42.30 25.23 18.60
C LYS A 282 43.62 25.92 19.02
N PRO A 283 43.64 27.07 19.72
CA PRO A 283 42.60 28.10 19.90
C PRO A 283 43.10 29.58 19.89
N ALA A 284 42.22 30.53 19.54
CA ALA A 284 42.17 31.92 20.03
C ALA A 284 40.77 32.48 19.65
N ASP A 285 40.07 33.33 20.41
CA ASP A 285 40.50 34.23 21.49
C ASP A 285 39.62 34.17 22.75
N LYS A 286 40.05 34.88 23.81
CA LYS A 286 39.38 34.98 25.13
C LYS A 286 38.46 36.23 25.22
N PRO A 287 37.70 36.43 26.33
CA PRO A 287 36.32 36.94 26.24
C PRO A 287 36.17 38.45 26.42
N ALA A 288 35.03 38.98 25.97
CA ALA A 288 34.50 40.28 26.37
C ALA A 288 33.16 40.11 27.11
N ASP A 289 33.24 40.37 28.42
CA ASP A 289 32.20 40.88 29.33
C ASP A 289 30.92 40.09 29.68
N LYS A 290 30.36 40.56 30.81
CA LYS A 290 29.46 39.86 31.75
C LYS A 290 28.06 40.51 31.77
N PRO A 291 27.06 39.91 32.46
CA PRO A 291 25.65 40.13 32.13
C PRO A 291 24.97 41.28 32.90
N ALA A 292 23.95 41.83 32.25
CA ALA A 292 22.78 42.50 32.79
C ALA A 292 21.59 42.21 31.82
N ASP A 293 20.33 42.02 32.22
CA ASP A 293 19.76 42.09 33.56
C ASP A 293 18.56 41.11 33.71
N LYS A 294 17.99 41.01 34.92
CA LYS A 294 16.87 40.10 35.25
C LYS A 294 15.47 40.61 34.78
N PRO A 295 14.43 39.76 34.77
CA PRO A 295 13.15 40.04 34.11
C PRO A 295 12.10 40.76 34.99
N ALA A 296 11.20 41.47 34.31
CA ALA A 296 9.91 42.02 34.75
C ALA A 296 9.00 42.13 33.49
N ASP A 297 7.68 41.94 33.48
CA ASP A 297 6.71 41.54 34.51
C ASP A 297 5.51 40.79 33.88
N LYS A 298 4.66 40.18 34.72
CA LYS A 298 3.30 39.66 34.45
C LYS A 298 2.44 40.00 35.70
N PRO A 299 1.09 39.90 35.67
CA PRO A 299 0.11 40.29 34.66
C PRO A 299 -1.14 41.00 35.26
N ALA A 300 -1.94 41.74 34.47
CA ALA A 300 -3.34 42.18 34.72
C ALA A 300 -3.76 43.11 33.53
N ASP A 301 -5.01 43.29 33.08
CA ASP A 301 -6.34 43.11 33.70
C ASP A 301 -7.43 42.63 32.71
N LYS A 302 -8.62 42.32 33.26
CA LYS A 302 -9.94 42.05 32.63
C LYS A 302 -11.03 42.63 33.57
N PRO A 303 -12.32 42.77 33.20
CA PRO A 303 -12.97 43.00 31.89
C PRO A 303 -14.05 44.14 32.00
N ALA A 304 -15.13 44.06 31.19
CA ALA A 304 -16.33 44.94 31.11
C ALA A 304 -16.18 46.18 30.20
N ASP A 305 -17.19 46.65 29.44
CA ASP A 305 -18.65 46.48 29.57
C ASP A 305 -19.43 46.14 28.27
N LYS A 306 -20.69 45.72 28.45
CA LYS A 306 -21.82 45.62 27.49
C LYS A 306 -22.96 46.50 28.07
N PRO A 307 -23.90 47.11 27.30
CA PRO A 307 -24.90 46.38 26.48
C PRO A 307 -25.26 47.09 25.13
N ALA A 308 -25.62 46.37 24.06
CA ALA A 308 -26.98 45.96 23.60
C ALA A 308 -27.98 47.08 23.21
N ASP A 309 -28.48 47.04 21.97
CA ASP A 309 -29.93 46.95 21.69
C ASP A 309 -30.20 46.36 20.27
N ASN A 310 -31.46 46.02 20.01
CA ASN A 310 -31.98 45.18 18.93
C ASN A 310 -32.31 45.94 17.63
N THR A 311 -32.48 45.21 16.52
CA THR A 311 -33.44 45.60 15.48
C THR A 311 -34.05 44.36 14.80
N GLN A 312 -35.32 44.48 14.37
CA GLN A 312 -36.22 43.38 14.05
C GLN A 312 -36.35 43.13 12.53
N GLU A 313 -36.60 41.88 12.14
CA GLU A 313 -37.41 41.51 10.95
C GLU A 313 -38.92 41.80 11.20
N PRO A 314 -39.87 41.71 10.23
CA PRO A 314 -39.80 41.17 8.85
C PRO A 314 -40.51 42.05 7.77
N SER A 315 -40.57 41.59 6.49
CA SER A 315 -41.84 41.45 5.72
C SER A 315 -41.67 41.07 4.22
N VAL A 316 -42.57 40.21 3.71
CA VAL A 316 -42.63 39.66 2.33
C VAL A 316 -44.12 39.42 1.98
N PRO A 317 -44.70 40.00 0.89
CA PRO A 317 -44.79 39.35 -0.44
C PRO A 317 -44.81 40.42 -1.59
N PRO A 318 -45.37 40.27 -2.84
CA PRO A 318 -46.01 39.10 -3.49
C PRO A 318 -45.75 38.80 -5.01
N LYS A 319 -45.87 37.49 -5.33
CA LYS A 319 -46.59 36.86 -6.48
C LYS A 319 -46.39 37.32 -7.94
N LYS A 320 -46.13 36.34 -8.83
CA LYS A 320 -47.14 35.83 -9.79
C LYS A 320 -46.82 34.46 -10.43
N ASN A 321 -47.89 33.72 -10.76
CA ASN A 321 -47.88 32.44 -11.49
C ASN A 321 -47.54 32.61 -12.98
N MET A 322 -46.96 31.59 -13.62
CA MET A 322 -47.70 30.78 -14.61
C MET A 322 -47.09 29.39 -14.85
N SER A 323 -47.96 28.41 -15.12
CA SER A 323 -47.61 27.02 -15.45
C SER A 323 -47.73 26.76 -16.96
N MET A 324 -47.35 25.54 -17.39
CA MET A 324 -47.57 24.92 -18.72
C MET A 324 -46.59 25.31 -19.84
N LYS A 325 -46.30 24.45 -20.84
CA LYS A 325 -46.25 22.97 -21.01
C LYS A 325 -45.85 22.69 -22.48
N LEU A 326 -45.18 21.57 -22.78
CA LEU A 326 -44.82 21.11 -24.14
C LEU A 326 -43.81 22.02 -24.88
N PHE A 327 -42.95 21.55 -25.79
CA PHE A 327 -42.83 20.23 -26.42
C PHE A 327 -41.58 19.46 -25.96
#